data_AF-T1KDS6-F1
#
_entry.id   AF-T1KDS6-F1
#
_cell.length_a   1.000
_cell.length_b   1.000
_cell.length_c   1.000
_cell.angle_alpha   90.00
_cell.angle_beta   90.00
_cell.angle_gamma   90.00
#
_symmetry.space_group_name_H-M   'P 1'
#
loop_
_entity.id
_entity.type
_entity.pdbx_description
1 polymer ?
#
loop_
_entity_poly.entity_id
_entity_poly.type
_entity_poly.pdbx_seq_one_letter_code
_entity_poly.pdbx_strand_id
1 'polypeptide(L)'
;MFPIIVTLLLVNLSAGKIYDRCELANQLLSVHNFPESQLADWLCLIEGESSYNTGAISQPEYDGVRDYGLFQINSRYWCGPPNDINVCGINCLQLVDDDITDDIACVRKIYQVHGFDAWVAWRYKCKGRNLKKYIKGCSNIQWTSPVNVIDKLLSETEKSIQTIDGVPKSRSNKLSSQFASAALNEVANYLNNVLVTMKTYF
;
A
#
# COMPACT_ATOMS: atom_id res chain seq x y z
N MET A 1 -2.53 29.17 40.08
CA MET A 1 -3.64 28.94 39.12
C MET A 1 -3.04 28.38 37.83
N PHE A 2 -3.02 27.06 37.68
CA PHE A 2 -2.67 26.41 36.41
C PHE A 2 -3.99 26.01 35.75
N PRO A 3 -4.37 26.55 34.59
CA PRO A 3 -5.55 26.08 33.88
C PRO A 3 -5.32 24.64 33.39
N ILE A 4 -6.14 23.73 33.90
CA ILE A 4 -6.23 22.34 33.47
C ILE A 4 -6.77 22.36 32.03
N ILE A 5 -5.88 22.15 31.07
CA ILE A 5 -6.27 21.91 29.68
C ILE A 5 -6.88 20.51 29.64
N VAL A 6 -8.22 20.46 29.61
CA VAL A 6 -8.98 19.24 29.33
C VAL A 6 -8.86 18.98 27.84
N THR A 7 -7.86 18.19 27.44
CA THR A 7 -7.78 17.63 26.08
C THR A 7 -8.90 16.61 25.94
N LEU A 8 -9.96 16.99 25.24
CA LEU A 8 -11.04 16.09 24.83
C LEU A 8 -10.47 15.11 23.80
N LEU A 9 -10.03 13.93 24.24
CA LEU A 9 -9.76 12.80 23.37
C LEU A 9 -11.09 12.37 22.75
N LEU A 10 -11.33 12.81 21.51
CA LEU A 10 -12.38 12.26 20.67
C LEU A 10 -12.03 10.81 20.36
N VAL A 11 -12.49 9.89 21.20
CA VAL A 11 -12.47 8.46 20.89
C VAL A 11 -13.55 8.25 19.83
N ASN A 12 -13.16 8.34 18.56
CA ASN A 12 -14.05 7.92 17.48
C ASN A 12 -14.25 6.42 17.66
N LEU A 13 -15.41 6.01 18.19
CA LEU A 13 -15.86 4.63 18.04
C LEU A 13 -16.17 4.45 16.56
N SER A 14 -15.17 4.01 15.82
CA SER A 14 -15.30 3.64 14.42
C SER A 14 -16.03 2.30 14.36
N ALA A 15 -17.20 2.29 13.74
CA ALA A 15 -17.95 1.07 13.51
C ALA A 15 -17.52 0.49 12.16
N GLY A 16 -16.93 -0.71 12.17
CA GLY A 16 -16.27 -1.33 11.02
C GLY A 16 -16.95 -1.09 9.66
N LYS A 17 -16.12 -0.89 8.65
CA LYS A 17 -16.47 -0.50 7.28
C LYS A 17 -16.54 -1.70 6.34
N ILE A 18 -17.50 -1.68 5.42
CA ILE A 18 -17.50 -2.58 4.26
C ILE A 18 -16.99 -1.79 3.05
N TYR A 19 -15.83 -2.16 2.51
CA TYR A 19 -15.26 -1.49 1.36
C TYR A 19 -15.94 -1.91 0.05
N ASP A 20 -16.05 -0.96 -0.88
CA ASP A 20 -16.22 -1.29 -2.29
C ASP A 20 -14.91 -1.86 -2.87
N ARG A 21 -15.00 -2.84 -3.78
CA ARG A 21 -13.81 -3.53 -4.34
C ARG A 21 -12.74 -2.57 -4.89
N CYS A 22 -13.14 -1.57 -5.69
CA CYS A 22 -12.19 -0.64 -6.29
C CYS A 22 -11.72 0.44 -5.31
N GLU A 23 -12.53 0.77 -4.31
CA GLU A 23 -12.10 1.63 -3.20
C GLU A 23 -10.98 0.95 -2.43
N LEU A 24 -11.18 -0.31 -2.03
CA LEU A 24 -10.15 -1.10 -1.35
C LEU A 24 -8.90 -1.29 -2.21
N ALA A 25 -9.07 -1.52 -3.52
CA ALA A 25 -7.94 -1.65 -4.44
C ALA A 25 -7.04 -0.40 -4.41
N ASN A 26 -7.64 0.79 -4.42
CA ASN A 26 -6.91 2.06 -4.30
C ASN A 26 -6.29 2.24 -2.91
N GLN A 27 -7.02 1.89 -1.85
CA GLN A 27 -6.51 1.96 -0.48
C GLN A 27 -5.24 1.12 -0.33
N LEU A 28 -5.27 -0.14 -0.78
CA LEU A 28 -4.12 -1.04 -0.70
C LEU A 28 -2.95 -0.56 -1.57
N LEU A 29 -3.21 -0.19 -2.83
CA LEU A 29 -2.15 0.22 -3.76
C LEU A 29 -1.55 1.58 -3.39
N SER A 30 -2.38 2.62 -3.34
CA SER A 30 -1.91 4.01 -3.33
C SER A 30 -1.65 4.54 -1.93
N VAL A 31 -2.39 4.09 -0.92
CA VAL A 31 -2.20 4.54 0.47
C VAL A 31 -1.22 3.63 1.20
N HIS A 32 -1.42 2.33 1.08
CA HIS A 32 -0.59 1.36 1.80
C HIS A 32 0.53 0.75 0.96
N ASN A 33 0.73 1.13 -0.30
CA ASN A 33 1.87 0.72 -1.13
C ASN A 33 2.01 -0.80 -1.30
N PHE A 34 0.88 -1.50 -1.50
CA PHE A 34 0.92 -2.91 -1.88
C PHE A 34 1.43 -3.05 -3.32
N PRO A 35 2.19 -4.11 -3.65
CA PRO A 35 2.66 -4.31 -5.03
C PRO A 35 1.49 -4.47 -5.99
N GLU A 36 1.50 -3.73 -7.09
CA GLU A 36 0.49 -3.82 -8.16
C GLU A 36 0.29 -5.27 -8.66
N SER A 37 1.39 -6.02 -8.80
CA SER A 37 1.36 -7.41 -9.23
C SER A 37 0.63 -8.36 -8.28
N GLN A 38 0.45 -7.97 -7.01
CA GLN A 38 -0.21 -8.76 -5.97
C GLN A 38 -1.64 -8.28 -5.68
N LEU A 39 -2.05 -7.14 -6.22
CA LEU A 39 -3.29 -6.48 -5.82
C LEU A 39 -4.53 -7.37 -6.06
N ALA A 40 -4.56 -8.10 -7.17
CA ALA A 40 -5.65 -9.01 -7.48
C ALA A 40 -5.73 -10.21 -6.51
N ASP A 41 -4.59 -10.70 -6.02
CA ASP A 41 -4.53 -11.76 -5.00
C ASP A 41 -5.06 -11.27 -3.66
N TRP A 42 -4.66 -10.07 -3.22
CA TRP A 42 -5.14 -9.46 -1.98
C TRP A 42 -6.66 -9.23 -2.00
N LEU A 43 -7.20 -8.70 -3.10
CA LEU A 43 -8.65 -8.50 -3.22
C LEU A 43 -9.42 -9.84 -3.24
N CYS A 44 -8.88 -10.87 -3.90
CA CYS A 44 -9.50 -12.20 -3.88
C CYS A 44 -9.48 -12.84 -2.48
N LEU A 45 -8.34 -12.71 -1.78
CA LEU A 45 -8.20 -13.17 -0.39
C LEU A 45 -9.24 -12.49 0.50
N ILE A 46 -9.28 -11.15 0.49
CA ILE A 46 -10.15 -10.37 1.38
C ILE A 46 -11.64 -10.64 1.07
N GLU A 47 -12.03 -10.74 -0.20
CA GLU A 47 -13.39 -11.18 -0.57
C GLU A 47 -13.72 -12.54 0.05
N GLY A 48 -12.76 -13.46 -0.05
CA GLY A 48 -12.90 -14.83 0.39
C GLY A 48 -12.99 -14.99 1.91
N GLU A 49 -12.29 -14.13 2.65
CA GLU A 49 -12.16 -14.17 4.12
C GLU A 49 -13.26 -13.35 4.82
N SER A 50 -13.47 -12.09 4.41
CA SER A 50 -14.32 -11.13 5.15
C SER A 50 -15.42 -10.49 4.30
N SER A 51 -15.48 -10.76 2.99
CA SER A 51 -16.34 -10.01 2.06
C SER A 51 -16.09 -8.49 2.13
N TYR A 52 -14.83 -8.09 2.27
CA TYR A 52 -14.38 -6.69 2.38
C TYR A 52 -14.85 -5.93 3.63
N ASN A 53 -15.31 -6.63 4.66
CA ASN A 53 -15.78 -6.04 5.91
C ASN A 53 -14.66 -5.97 6.95
N THR A 54 -14.25 -4.77 7.35
CA THR A 54 -13.25 -4.58 8.41
C THR A 54 -13.77 -4.96 9.78
N GLY A 55 -15.09 -4.90 10.04
CA GLY A 55 -15.69 -5.35 11.29
C GLY A 55 -15.93 -6.87 11.39
N ALA A 56 -15.39 -7.67 10.46
CA ALA A 56 -15.65 -9.11 10.42
C ALA A 56 -14.98 -9.85 11.58
N ILE A 57 -15.76 -10.69 12.26
CA ILE A 57 -15.26 -11.62 13.28
C ILE A 57 -15.79 -13.01 12.95
N SER A 58 -14.90 -14.00 12.85
CA SER A 58 -15.31 -15.37 12.58
C SER A 58 -16.09 -15.99 13.76
N GLN A 59 -16.82 -17.05 13.46
CA GLN A 59 -17.42 -17.87 14.50
C GLN A 59 -16.29 -18.48 15.35
N PRO A 60 -16.47 -18.56 16.68
CA PRO A 60 -15.44 -19.12 17.54
C PRO A 60 -15.20 -20.60 17.22
N GLU A 61 -13.94 -20.98 17.16
CA GLU A 61 -13.52 -22.38 17.26
C GLU A 61 -13.88 -22.95 18.65
N TYR A 62 -13.70 -24.26 18.83
CA TYR A 62 -14.05 -24.96 20.08
C TYR A 62 -13.35 -24.36 21.32
N ASP A 63 -12.12 -23.86 21.18
CA ASP A 63 -11.35 -23.24 22.26
C ASP A 63 -11.49 -21.70 22.32
N GLY A 64 -12.42 -21.14 21.56
CA GLY A 64 -12.69 -19.70 21.54
C GLY A 64 -11.78 -18.88 20.63
N VAL A 65 -10.86 -19.52 19.90
CA VAL A 65 -10.06 -18.86 18.85
C VAL A 65 -10.96 -18.32 17.76
N ARG A 66 -10.61 -17.13 17.27
CA ARG A 66 -11.34 -16.41 16.22
C ARG A 66 -10.35 -15.75 15.27
N ASP A 67 -10.88 -15.37 14.12
CA ASP A 67 -10.22 -14.54 13.14
C ASP A 67 -10.88 -13.17 13.09
N TYR A 68 -10.07 -12.14 12.96
CA TYR A 68 -10.50 -10.75 13.13
C TYR A 68 -10.17 -9.92 11.90
N GLY A 69 -11.08 -9.01 11.59
CA GLY A 69 -10.81 -7.91 10.68
C GLY A 69 -10.92 -8.26 9.21
N LEU A 70 -10.49 -7.29 8.41
CA LEU A 70 -10.54 -7.35 6.95
C LEU A 70 -9.81 -8.57 6.40
N PHE A 71 -8.71 -8.95 7.05
CA PHE A 71 -7.84 -10.04 6.62
C PHE A 71 -8.02 -11.34 7.42
N GLN A 72 -9.01 -11.41 8.32
CA GLN A 72 -9.25 -12.56 9.20
C GLN A 72 -7.96 -13.05 9.87
N ILE A 73 -7.32 -12.16 10.63
CA ILE A 73 -6.09 -12.44 11.38
C ILE A 73 -6.43 -13.29 12.61
N ASN A 74 -5.77 -14.44 12.71
CA ASN A 74 -6.07 -15.46 13.73
C ASN A 74 -5.51 -15.11 15.12
N SER A 75 -6.35 -15.20 16.14
CA SER A 75 -6.00 -14.88 17.54
C SER A 75 -5.14 -15.91 18.26
N ARG A 76 -4.86 -17.06 17.65
CA ARG A 76 -3.98 -18.07 18.26
C ARG A 76 -2.51 -17.66 18.23
N TYR A 77 -2.12 -16.82 17.28
CA TYR A 77 -0.71 -16.51 17.02
C TYR A 77 -0.41 -15.03 16.81
N TRP A 78 -1.33 -14.28 16.18
CA TRP A 78 -0.99 -12.99 15.60
C TRP A 78 -1.43 -11.81 16.44
N CYS A 79 -2.60 -11.89 17.06
CA CYS A 79 -3.14 -10.85 17.94
C CYS A 79 -3.63 -11.49 19.25
N GLY A 80 -3.67 -10.73 20.34
CA GLY A 80 -4.11 -11.24 21.64
C GLY A 80 -3.72 -10.35 22.82
N PRO A 81 -3.95 -10.78 24.06
CA PRO A 81 -3.44 -10.07 25.22
C PRO A 81 -1.89 -10.15 25.27
N PRO A 82 -1.20 -9.22 25.97
CA PRO A 82 0.27 -9.17 26.01
C PRO A 82 0.96 -10.43 26.56
N ASN A 83 0.24 -11.25 27.33
CA ASN A 83 0.76 -12.46 27.98
C ASN A 83 0.53 -13.74 27.15
N ASP A 84 0.01 -13.61 25.93
CA ASP A 84 -0.27 -14.72 25.02
C ASP A 84 0.62 -14.65 23.76
N ILE A 85 0.52 -15.64 22.87
CA ILE A 85 1.21 -15.63 21.58
C ILE A 85 0.61 -14.53 20.70
N ASN A 86 1.31 -13.39 20.64
CA ASN A 86 0.87 -12.19 19.95
C ASN A 86 2.03 -11.60 19.12
N VAL A 87 2.28 -12.17 17.95
CA VAL A 87 3.42 -11.76 17.08
C VAL A 87 3.26 -10.31 16.57
N CYS A 88 2.01 -9.84 16.39
CA CYS A 88 1.77 -8.48 15.93
C CYS A 88 1.88 -7.46 17.07
N GLY A 89 1.72 -7.87 18.33
CA GLY A 89 1.80 -7.01 19.51
C GLY A 89 0.56 -6.13 19.70
N ILE A 90 -0.59 -6.56 19.16
CA ILE A 90 -1.85 -5.78 19.14
C ILE A 90 -2.99 -6.57 19.78
N ASN A 91 -3.98 -5.85 20.30
CA ASN A 91 -5.24 -6.47 20.72
C ASN A 91 -6.08 -6.77 19.47
N CYS A 92 -6.66 -7.96 19.37
CA CYS A 92 -7.47 -8.35 18.21
C CYS A 92 -8.66 -7.41 17.93
N LEU A 93 -9.16 -6.69 18.94
CA LEU A 93 -10.23 -5.72 18.75
C LEU A 93 -9.81 -4.44 18.02
N GLN A 94 -8.51 -4.19 17.87
CA GLN A 94 -8.03 -3.06 17.04
C GLN A 94 -8.23 -3.36 15.55
N LEU A 95 -8.22 -4.64 15.17
CA LEU A 95 -8.39 -5.11 13.79
C LEU A 95 -9.83 -5.02 13.27
N VAL A 96 -10.80 -4.55 14.07
CA VAL A 96 -12.22 -4.53 13.72
C VAL A 96 -12.81 -3.13 13.62
N ASP A 97 -11.96 -2.14 13.40
CA ASP A 97 -12.33 -0.75 13.16
C ASP A 97 -12.19 -0.37 11.66
N ASP A 98 -12.31 0.91 11.29
CA ASP A 98 -12.23 1.33 9.87
C ASP A 98 -10.78 1.58 9.40
N ASP A 99 -9.85 1.79 10.34
CA ASP A 99 -8.45 2.13 10.07
C ASP A 99 -7.60 0.86 9.96
N ILE A 100 -7.47 0.37 8.73
CA ILE A 100 -6.73 -0.88 8.44
C ILE A 100 -5.20 -0.76 8.53
N THR A 101 -4.66 0.31 9.15
CA THR A 101 -3.21 0.55 9.19
C THR A 101 -2.47 -0.48 10.04
N ASP A 102 -3.03 -0.84 11.20
CA ASP A 102 -2.48 -1.87 12.09
C ASP A 102 -2.74 -3.29 11.54
N ASP A 103 -3.90 -3.54 10.91
CA ASP A 103 -4.16 -4.77 10.13
C ASP A 103 -3.03 -5.02 9.13
N ILE A 104 -2.70 -4.01 8.32
CA ILE A 104 -1.70 -4.12 7.26
C ILE A 104 -0.30 -4.34 7.84
N ALA A 105 0.02 -3.70 8.96
CA ALA A 105 1.28 -3.95 9.65
C ALA A 105 1.40 -5.41 10.09
N CYS A 106 0.31 -6.00 10.59
CA CYS A 106 0.26 -7.40 11.00
C CYS A 106 0.32 -8.35 9.78
N VAL A 107 -0.49 -8.10 8.75
CA VAL A 107 -0.56 -8.90 7.51
C VAL A 107 0.78 -8.97 6.80
N ARG A 108 1.57 -7.89 6.82
CA ARG A 108 2.95 -7.91 6.28
C ARG A 108 3.84 -8.91 7.01
N LYS A 109 3.74 -9.01 8.34
CA LYS A 109 4.48 -10.02 9.12
C LYS A 109 4.04 -11.43 8.73
N ILE A 110 2.73 -11.66 8.62
CA ILE A 110 2.17 -12.96 8.20
C ILE A 110 2.68 -13.34 6.81
N TYR A 111 2.58 -12.41 5.85
CA TYR A 111 2.99 -12.61 4.47
C TYR A 111 4.50 -12.88 4.34
N GLN A 112 5.33 -12.21 5.16
CA GLN A 112 6.78 -12.46 5.17
C GLN A 112 7.12 -13.90 5.59
N VAL A 113 6.33 -14.50 6.49
CA VAL A 113 6.59 -15.86 7.00
C VAL A 113 5.96 -16.93 6.10
N HIS A 114 4.73 -16.70 5.62
CA HIS A 114 3.92 -17.75 4.99
C HIS A 114 3.48 -17.42 3.56
N GLY A 115 3.73 -16.21 3.07
CA GLY A 115 3.10 -15.70 1.84
C GLY A 115 1.58 -15.76 1.93
N PHE A 116 0.91 -15.88 0.79
CA PHE A 116 -0.54 -16.03 0.73
C PHE A 116 -1.07 -17.37 1.27
N ASP A 117 -0.21 -18.38 1.42
CA ASP A 117 -0.62 -19.71 1.87
C ASP A 117 -1.08 -19.75 3.35
N ALA A 118 -0.83 -18.67 4.12
CA ALA A 118 -1.42 -18.50 5.45
C ALA A 118 -2.96 -18.47 5.42
N TRP A 119 -3.58 -18.03 4.33
CA TRP A 119 -5.02 -17.84 4.25
C TRP A 119 -5.71 -19.00 3.53
N VAL A 120 -6.61 -19.67 4.24
CA VAL A 120 -7.39 -20.80 3.72
C VAL A 120 -8.23 -20.36 2.52
N ALA A 121 -8.92 -19.21 2.62
CA ALA A 121 -9.78 -18.76 1.53
C ALA A 121 -8.97 -18.47 0.26
N TRP A 122 -7.78 -17.86 0.38
CA TRP A 122 -6.92 -17.64 -0.79
C TRP A 122 -6.46 -18.95 -1.43
N ARG A 123 -6.03 -19.93 -0.63
CA ARG A 123 -5.59 -21.24 -1.14
C ARG A 123 -6.66 -21.93 -1.98
N TYR A 124 -7.91 -21.91 -1.54
CA TYR A 124 -9.00 -22.60 -2.23
C TYR A 124 -9.66 -21.76 -3.34
N LYS A 125 -9.81 -20.45 -3.13
CA LYS A 125 -10.57 -19.55 -4.02
C LYS A 125 -9.71 -18.80 -5.03
N CYS A 126 -8.41 -18.62 -4.77
CA CYS A 126 -7.57 -17.68 -5.52
C CYS A 126 -6.35 -18.33 -6.17
N LYS A 127 -5.62 -19.19 -5.44
CA LYS A 127 -4.36 -19.79 -5.88
C LYS A 127 -4.47 -20.43 -7.26
N GLY A 128 -3.60 -20.01 -8.18
CA GLY A 128 -3.50 -20.56 -9.54
C GLY A 128 -4.67 -20.18 -10.47
N ARG A 129 -5.54 -19.25 -10.09
CA ARG A 129 -6.68 -18.81 -10.91
C ARG A 129 -6.39 -17.50 -11.64
N ASN A 130 -7.19 -17.21 -12.66
CA ASN A 130 -7.16 -15.90 -13.30
C ASN A 130 -7.93 -14.87 -12.45
N LEU A 131 -7.18 -14.01 -11.77
CA LEU A 131 -7.72 -13.01 -10.83
C LEU A 131 -7.97 -11.64 -11.46
N LYS A 132 -7.84 -11.48 -12.78
CA LYS A 132 -8.03 -10.17 -13.46
C LYS A 132 -9.38 -9.53 -13.17
N LYS A 133 -10.42 -10.33 -12.87
CA LYS A 133 -11.76 -9.83 -12.49
C LYS A 133 -11.73 -8.93 -11.25
N TYR A 134 -10.78 -9.15 -10.33
CA TYR A 134 -10.70 -8.41 -9.06
C TYR A 134 -10.20 -6.98 -9.22
N ILE A 135 -9.53 -6.67 -10.32
CA ILE A 135 -9.01 -5.33 -10.62
C ILE A 135 -9.68 -4.70 -11.86
N LYS A 136 -10.46 -5.50 -12.61
CA LYS A 136 -11.18 -5.04 -13.80
C LYS A 136 -12.13 -3.88 -13.45
N GLY A 137 -12.11 -2.82 -14.25
CA GLY A 137 -13.04 -1.69 -14.12
C GLY A 137 -12.73 -0.74 -12.95
N CYS A 138 -11.59 -0.89 -12.28
CA CYS A 138 -11.15 0.08 -11.28
C CYS A 138 -10.40 1.22 -11.97
N SER A 139 -11.14 2.28 -12.32
CA SER A 139 -10.68 3.40 -13.15
C SER A 139 -9.71 4.37 -12.44
N ASN A 140 -9.64 4.30 -11.11
CA ASN A 140 -8.86 5.23 -10.27
C ASN A 140 -7.59 4.61 -9.69
N ILE A 141 -7.29 3.36 -10.03
CA ILE A 141 -6.02 2.74 -9.65
C ILE A 141 -4.98 3.44 -10.53
N GLN A 142 -4.28 4.43 -9.96
CA GLN A 142 -3.04 4.93 -10.55
C GLN A 142 -2.01 3.83 -10.42
N TRP A 143 -2.13 2.83 -11.30
CA TRP A 143 -1.08 1.88 -11.58
C TRP A 143 0.16 2.73 -11.77
N THR A 144 1.16 2.52 -10.92
CA THR A 144 2.48 3.07 -11.20
C THR A 144 3.02 2.24 -12.36
N SER A 145 2.41 2.42 -13.53
CA SER A 145 3.04 2.10 -14.80
C SER A 145 4.42 2.72 -14.71
N PRO A 146 5.48 2.01 -15.10
CA PRO A 146 6.82 2.58 -15.13
C PRO A 146 6.86 3.93 -15.86
N VAL A 147 5.93 4.18 -16.78
CA VAL A 147 5.67 5.46 -17.43
C VAL A 147 5.41 6.59 -16.41
N ASN A 148 4.58 6.37 -15.39
CA ASN A 148 4.27 7.37 -14.36
C ASN A 148 5.46 7.63 -13.41
N VAL A 149 6.30 6.62 -13.18
CA VAL A 149 7.55 6.78 -12.42
C VAL A 149 8.55 7.58 -13.24
N ILE A 150 8.68 7.30 -14.54
CA ILE A 150 9.54 8.08 -15.43
C ILE A 150 9.01 9.52 -15.55
N ASP A 151 7.70 9.75 -15.72
CA ASP A 151 7.13 11.09 -15.79
C ASP A 151 7.35 11.86 -14.47
N LYS A 152 7.21 11.18 -13.32
CA LYS A 152 7.53 11.75 -12.01
C LYS A 152 9.02 12.08 -11.88
N LEU A 153 9.91 11.14 -12.22
CA LEU A 153 11.35 11.33 -12.21
C LEU A 153 11.79 12.43 -13.18
N LEU A 154 11.19 12.51 -14.36
CA LEU A 154 11.40 13.59 -15.33
C LEU A 154 10.99 14.92 -14.71
N SER A 155 9.80 15.01 -14.10
CA SER A 155 9.33 16.25 -13.46
C SER A 155 10.20 16.68 -12.27
N GLU A 156 10.71 15.73 -11.47
CA GLU A 156 11.60 15.99 -10.33
C GLU A 156 13.00 16.39 -10.81
N THR A 157 13.46 15.80 -11.91
CA THR A 157 14.72 16.14 -12.57
C THR A 157 14.65 17.54 -13.18
N GLU A 158 13.58 17.89 -13.89
CA GLU A 158 13.34 19.23 -14.46
C GLU A 158 13.32 20.31 -13.37
N LYS A 159 12.63 20.06 -12.24
CA LYS A 159 12.64 20.97 -11.09
C LYS A 159 14.04 21.17 -10.51
N SER A 160 14.81 20.08 -10.40
CA SER A 160 16.20 20.13 -9.90
C SER A 160 17.13 20.90 -10.84
N ILE A 161 16.88 20.84 -12.16
CA ILE A 161 17.62 21.59 -13.18
C ILE A 161 17.35 23.10 -13.08
N GLN A 162 16.09 23.51 -12.88
CA GLN A 162 15.76 24.95 -12.76
C GLN A 162 16.46 25.63 -11.57
N THR A 163 16.76 24.90 -10.51
CA THR A 163 17.58 25.38 -9.39
C THR A 163 19.06 25.57 -9.72
N ILE A 164 19.59 24.90 -10.76
CA ILE A 164 20.98 25.05 -11.23
C ILE A 164 21.12 26.31 -12.10
N ASP A 165 20.10 26.65 -12.89
CA ASP A 165 20.08 27.90 -13.68
C ASP A 165 19.99 29.18 -12.82
N GLY A 166 19.72 29.04 -11.52
CA GLY A 166 19.78 30.10 -10.52
C GLY A 166 21.21 30.46 -10.03
N VAL A 167 22.26 29.79 -10.53
CA VAL A 167 23.65 30.11 -10.14
C VAL A 167 24.09 31.44 -10.77
N PRO A 168 24.53 32.44 -9.97
CA PRO A 168 24.97 33.73 -10.50
C PRO A 168 26.11 33.59 -11.52
N LYS A 169 25.96 34.24 -12.68
CA LYS A 169 26.95 34.33 -13.78
C LYS A 169 28.37 34.77 -13.37
N SER A 170 28.57 35.22 -12.12
CA SER A 170 29.87 35.62 -11.60
C SER A 170 30.78 34.46 -11.19
N ARG A 171 30.30 33.21 -11.18
CA ARG A 171 31.10 32.03 -10.78
C ARG A 171 31.09 30.84 -11.77
N SER A 172 30.33 30.90 -12.86
CA SER A 172 30.32 29.88 -13.91
C SER A 172 31.18 30.30 -15.10
N ASN A 173 32.26 29.58 -15.36
CA ASN A 173 32.90 29.63 -16.66
C ASN A 173 31.92 29.05 -17.70
N LYS A 174 31.66 29.76 -18.80
CA LYS A 174 30.72 29.40 -19.89
C LYS A 174 30.81 27.95 -20.38
N LEU A 175 31.99 27.34 -20.21
CA LEU A 175 32.28 25.93 -20.50
C LEU A 175 31.59 24.96 -19.54
N SER A 176 31.57 25.22 -18.21
CA SER A 176 30.91 24.34 -17.23
C SER A 176 29.39 24.34 -17.36
N SER A 177 28.78 25.49 -17.70
CA SER A 177 27.35 25.55 -18.02
C SER A 177 27.01 24.79 -19.31
N GLN A 178 27.87 24.84 -20.33
CA GLN A 178 27.66 24.08 -21.57
C GLN A 178 27.79 22.57 -21.36
N PHE A 179 28.77 22.13 -20.57
CA PHE A 179 28.92 20.71 -20.22
C PHE A 179 27.74 20.21 -19.38
N ALA A 180 27.27 21.00 -18.42
CA ALA A 180 26.08 20.67 -17.65
C ALA A 180 24.85 20.53 -18.55
N SER A 181 24.56 21.50 -19.43
CA SER A 181 23.44 21.41 -20.37
C SER A 181 23.57 20.23 -21.35
N ALA A 182 24.79 19.91 -21.81
CA ALA A 182 25.01 18.78 -22.72
C ALA A 182 24.76 17.43 -22.04
N ALA A 183 25.30 17.22 -20.83
CA ALA A 183 25.07 16.01 -20.05
C ALA A 183 23.59 15.84 -19.69
N LEU A 184 22.90 16.95 -19.41
CA LEU A 184 21.46 16.93 -19.13
C LEU A 184 20.62 16.54 -20.35
N ASN A 185 20.94 17.08 -21.53
CA ASN A 185 20.25 16.71 -22.77
C ASN A 185 20.46 15.23 -23.10
N GLU A 186 21.64 14.67 -22.81
CA GLU A 186 21.93 13.25 -23.02
C GLU A 186 21.13 12.35 -22.07
N VAL A 187 21.03 12.73 -20.79
CA VAL A 187 20.19 12.03 -19.79
C VAL A 187 18.70 12.12 -20.18
N ALA A 188 18.22 13.30 -20.59
CA ALA A 188 16.82 13.47 -21.01
C ALA A 188 16.48 12.63 -22.25
N ASN A 189 17.39 12.57 -23.24
CA ASN A 189 17.23 11.72 -24.41
C ASN A 189 17.24 10.23 -24.05
N TYR A 190 18.12 9.81 -23.14
CA TYR A 190 18.15 8.43 -22.66
C TYR A 190 16.83 8.06 -21.97
N LEU A 191 16.34 8.90 -21.07
CA LEU A 191 15.07 8.69 -20.37
C LEU A 191 13.87 8.66 -21.32
N ASN A 192 13.82 9.55 -22.32
CA ASN A 192 12.78 9.53 -23.35
C ASN A 192 12.81 8.24 -24.18
N ASN A 193 14.00 7.74 -24.55
CA ASN A 193 14.12 6.47 -25.26
C ASN A 193 13.65 5.30 -24.40
N VAL A 194 13.99 5.28 -23.11
CA VAL A 194 13.46 4.31 -22.16
C VAL A 194 11.94 4.42 -22.08
N LEU A 195 11.37 5.62 -21.95
CA LEU A 195 9.92 5.84 -21.90
C LEU A 195 9.20 5.30 -23.15
N VAL A 196 9.70 5.63 -24.35
CA VAL A 196 9.15 5.15 -25.63
C VAL A 196 9.22 3.62 -25.72
N THR A 197 10.36 3.04 -25.31
CA THR A 197 10.55 1.59 -25.25
C THR A 197 9.50 0.97 -24.31
N MET A 198 9.32 1.51 -23.11
CA MET A 198 8.35 0.98 -22.15
C MET A 198 6.91 1.09 -22.66
N LYS A 199 6.51 2.19 -23.30
CA LYS A 199 5.20 2.33 -23.95
C LYS A 199 4.94 1.34 -25.10
N THR A 200 6.00 0.74 -25.64
CA THR A 200 5.90 -0.24 -26.73
C THR A 200 5.72 -1.66 -26.21
N TYR A 201 6.19 -1.95 -24.99
CA TYR A 201 6.16 -3.28 -24.39
C TYR A 201 5.09 -3.48 -23.31
N PHE A 202 4.42 -2.40 -22.87
CA PHE A 202 3.36 -2.38 -21.88
C PHE A 202 2.17 -1.55 -22.38
#